data_AF-A0A7S1NKA1-F1
#
_entry.id   AF-A0A7S1NKA1-F1
#
_cell.length_a   1.000
_cell.length_b   1.000
_cell.length_c   1.000
_cell.angle_alpha   90.00
_cell.angle_beta   90.00
_cell.angle_gamma   90.00
#
_symmetry.space_group_name_H-M   'P 1'
#
loop_
_entity.id
_entity.type
_entity.pdbx_description
1 polymer ?
#
loop_
_entity_poly.entity_id
_entity_poly.type
_entity_poly.pdbx_seq_one_letter_code
_entity_poly.pdbx_strand_id
1 'polypeptide(L)'
;DEHSAYIKDAWNILDFLIVVTSWLSFIPALSEVALMRLLRVLKPLRAINNVAGIKILVTSLISSIPMIGDALLLVGFIFYQFALIGMQLWSGMALQRCISTADVIPGKIDVLNDGRLCSKEYPAVGHECPDTHVCNLYAGGPDAPLDYAGQTRVNDWDNILTSLMFVFQAITLDNWSGVTYKVMDGWSAFGVIYFIFVTMFGSVFAVNLFLAVISSAFTTLSEQEKVKHHGKELMKKAAQALAQNVQCKTINIDGQEVDKQPIQSTLKAFTRKKSVEKTPEQKWLDCCPTCCRKVNKLVNSEQFTTFITGVILFTVLTMCLEHYDSSETFNKVLSIINYVVTSIFLAEVILKLIGLGPHAYFRRKANILDFFIVVTSIV
;
A
#
# COMPACT_ATOMS: atom_id res chain seq x y z
N ASP A 1 5.49 -26.89 28.63
CA ASP A 1 6.86 -26.49 28.22
C ASP A 1 7.05 -24.99 28.38
N GLU A 2 7.32 -24.54 29.60
CA GLU A 2 7.08 -23.13 30.01
C GLU A 2 8.34 -22.28 30.18
N HIS A 3 9.52 -22.76 29.77
CA HIS A 3 10.75 -21.98 29.77
C HIS A 3 11.42 -22.02 28.40
N SER A 4 10.83 -21.33 27.42
CA SER A 4 11.56 -20.98 26.20
C SER A 4 12.71 -20.05 26.59
N ALA A 5 13.95 -20.49 26.39
CA ALA A 5 15.14 -19.70 26.66
C ALA A 5 15.07 -18.36 25.90
N TYR A 6 15.50 -17.26 26.53
CA TYR A 6 15.44 -15.89 25.98
C TYR A 6 15.96 -15.80 24.54
N ILE A 7 17.05 -16.50 24.25
CA ILE A 7 17.74 -16.58 22.95
C ILE A 7 17.02 -17.42 21.88
N LYS A 8 15.89 -18.08 22.17
CA LYS A 8 15.09 -18.79 21.16
C LYS A 8 14.04 -17.90 20.50
N ASP A 9 13.68 -16.78 21.12
CA ASP A 9 12.71 -15.83 20.56
C ASP A 9 13.44 -14.79 19.70
N ALA A 10 13.13 -14.77 18.39
CA ALA A 10 13.73 -13.85 17.43
C ALA A 10 13.55 -12.36 17.83
N TRP A 11 12.46 -12.03 18.51
CA TRP A 11 12.17 -10.68 19.01
C TRP A 11 13.09 -10.27 20.16
N ASN A 12 13.46 -11.23 21.02
CA ASN A 12 14.40 -11.02 22.13
C ASN A 12 15.86 -10.96 21.63
N ILE A 13 16.20 -11.71 20.58
CA ILE A 13 17.51 -11.61 19.91
C ILE A 13 17.68 -10.21 19.28
N LEU A 14 16.64 -9.69 18.63
CA LEU A 14 16.64 -8.32 18.08
C LEU A 14 16.86 -7.27 19.18
N ASP A 15 16.15 -7.39 20.31
CA ASP A 15 16.35 -6.50 21.46
C ASP A 15 17.76 -6.58 22.04
N PHE A 16 18.31 -7.80 22.16
CA PHE A 16 19.68 -8.01 22.62
C PHE A 16 20.71 -7.36 21.68
N LEU A 17 20.55 -7.51 20.37
CA LEU A 17 21.41 -6.84 19.37
C LEU A 17 21.35 -5.31 19.47
N ILE A 18 20.16 -4.73 19.66
CA ILE A 18 19.99 -3.29 19.82
C ILE A 18 20.70 -2.80 21.10
N VAL A 19 20.62 -3.56 22.20
CA VAL A 19 21.33 -3.23 23.44
C VAL A 19 22.84 -3.33 23.22
N VAL A 20 23.35 -4.42 22.65
CA VAL A 20 24.79 -4.60 22.40
C VAL A 20 25.36 -3.51 21.49
N THR A 21 24.69 -3.18 20.39
CA THR A 21 25.12 -2.10 19.48
C THR A 21 25.06 -0.73 20.14
N SER A 22 24.12 -0.51 21.08
CA SER A 22 24.07 0.71 21.89
C SER A 22 25.22 0.79 22.89
N TRP A 23 25.61 -0.32 23.52
CA TRP A 23 26.74 -0.38 24.45
C TRP A 23 28.08 -0.19 23.74
N LEU A 24 28.28 -0.86 22.60
CA LEU A 24 29.46 -0.71 21.76
C LEU A 24 29.66 0.71 21.24
N SER A 25 28.58 1.51 21.15
CA SER A 25 28.66 2.92 20.74
C SER A 25 29.30 3.86 21.77
N PHE A 26 29.47 3.42 23.03
CA PHE A 26 30.18 4.17 24.08
C PHE A 26 31.70 3.99 24.03
N ILE A 27 32.21 3.07 23.21
CA ILE A 27 33.65 2.86 23.04
C ILE A 27 34.17 3.86 21.99
N PRO A 28 35.04 4.82 22.35
CA PRO A 28 35.47 5.91 21.45
C PRO A 28 36.15 5.42 20.16
N ALA A 29 36.84 4.27 20.22
CA ALA A 29 37.48 3.66 19.04
C ALA A 29 36.47 3.07 18.03
N LEU A 30 35.27 2.69 18.49
CA LEU A 30 34.23 2.09 17.64
C LEU A 30 33.13 3.09 17.25
N SER A 31 33.01 4.22 17.96
CA SER A 31 31.98 5.24 17.68
C SER A 31 32.18 5.95 16.34
N GLU A 32 33.40 6.00 15.83
CA GLU A 32 33.75 6.64 14.54
C GLU A 32 33.50 5.73 13.33
N VAL A 33 33.24 4.43 13.54
CA VAL A 33 32.96 3.49 12.45
C VAL A 33 31.60 3.81 11.84
N ALA A 34 31.54 4.02 10.52
CA ALA A 34 30.31 4.34 9.80
C ALA A 34 29.16 3.34 10.07
N LEU A 35 29.48 2.05 10.14
CA LEU A 35 28.54 0.99 10.48
C LEU A 35 27.93 1.16 11.88
N MET A 36 28.74 1.52 12.88
CA MET A 36 28.27 1.76 14.25
C MET A 36 27.36 2.99 14.34
N ARG A 37 27.50 3.96 13.42
CA ARG A 37 26.56 5.08 13.27
C ARG A 37 25.25 4.62 12.63
N LEU A 38 25.30 3.79 11.59
CA LEU A 38 24.11 3.24 10.90
C LEU A 38 23.28 2.32 11.81
N LEU A 39 23.91 1.48 12.64
CA LEU A 39 23.21 0.59 13.56
C LEU A 39 22.38 1.33 14.62
N ARG A 40 22.68 2.61 14.89
CA ARG A 40 21.85 3.46 15.76
C ARG A 40 20.47 3.73 15.18
N VAL A 41 20.30 3.64 13.85
CA VAL A 41 19.01 3.76 13.14
C VAL A 41 18.08 2.59 13.45
N LEU A 42 18.59 1.48 13.99
CA LEU A 42 17.75 0.33 14.39
C LEU A 42 17.04 0.53 15.74
N LYS A 43 17.43 1.53 16.56
CA LYS A 43 16.82 1.77 17.89
C LYS A 43 15.30 1.98 17.87
N PRO A 44 14.70 2.68 16.88
CA PRO A 44 13.24 2.77 16.75
C PRO A 44 12.54 1.42 16.56
N LEU A 45 13.22 0.37 16.06
CA LEU A 45 12.63 -0.96 15.90
C LEU A 45 12.25 -1.62 17.23
N ARG A 46 12.82 -1.18 18.36
CA ARG A 46 12.37 -1.62 19.70
C ARG A 46 10.88 -1.29 19.94
N ALA A 47 10.34 -0.27 19.26
CA ALA A 47 8.91 0.03 19.33
C ALA A 47 8.04 -1.13 18.80
N ILE A 48 8.54 -1.91 17.84
CA ILE A 48 7.85 -3.11 17.32
C ILE A 48 7.68 -4.15 18.42
N ASN A 49 8.63 -4.24 19.35
CA ASN A 49 8.55 -5.16 20.48
C ASN A 49 7.47 -4.81 21.49
N ASN A 50 7.07 -3.53 21.54
CA ASN A 50 6.02 -3.03 22.43
C ASN A 50 4.61 -3.15 21.83
N VAL A 51 4.49 -3.35 20.50
CA VAL A 51 3.19 -3.43 19.82
C VAL A 51 2.92 -4.86 19.35
N ALA A 52 2.15 -5.60 20.13
CA ALA A 52 1.78 -6.99 19.82
C ALA A 52 1.14 -7.16 18.43
N GLY A 53 0.38 -6.16 17.96
CA GLY A 53 -0.23 -6.17 16.62
C GLY A 53 0.79 -6.21 15.47
N ILE A 54 1.92 -5.49 15.58
CA ILE A 54 2.95 -5.46 14.54
C ILE A 54 3.68 -6.81 14.47
N LYS A 55 3.96 -7.43 15.63
CA LYS A 55 4.60 -8.77 15.67
C LYS A 55 3.80 -9.81 14.90
N ILE A 56 2.47 -9.79 15.03
CA ILE A 56 1.59 -10.71 14.31
C ILE A 56 1.71 -10.48 12.79
N LEU A 57 1.62 -9.24 12.34
CA LEU A 57 1.72 -8.90 10.91
C LEU A 57 3.07 -9.31 10.30
N VAL A 58 4.18 -8.99 10.97
CA VAL A 58 5.54 -9.33 10.51
C VAL A 58 5.75 -10.85 10.49
N THR A 59 5.30 -11.56 11.52
CA THR A 59 5.42 -13.03 11.58
C THR A 59 4.59 -13.69 10.47
N SER A 60 3.39 -13.17 10.19
CA SER A 60 2.57 -13.65 9.06
C SER A 60 3.28 -13.42 7.72
N LEU A 61 3.89 -12.25 7.51
CA LEU A 61 4.62 -11.93 6.28
C LEU A 61 5.85 -12.82 6.08
N ILE A 62 6.65 -13.02 7.14
CA ILE A 62 7.82 -13.90 7.11
C ILE A 62 7.40 -15.36 6.83
N SER A 63 6.26 -15.79 7.36
CA SER A 63 5.75 -17.14 7.12
C SER A 63 5.37 -17.37 5.64
N SER A 64 5.11 -16.31 4.87
CA SER A 64 4.82 -16.38 3.43
C SER A 64 6.07 -16.33 2.54
N ILE A 65 7.25 -15.97 3.07
CA ILE A 65 8.51 -15.90 2.32
C ILE A 65 8.86 -17.20 1.56
N PRO A 66 8.78 -18.41 2.13
CA PRO A 66 9.19 -19.62 1.40
C PRO A 66 8.38 -19.85 0.13
N MET A 67 7.08 -19.55 0.14
CA MET A 67 6.23 -19.66 -1.06
C MET A 67 6.59 -18.62 -2.13
N ILE A 68 7.04 -17.43 -1.70
CA ILE A 68 7.53 -16.37 -2.60
C ILE A 68 8.90 -16.73 -3.16
N GLY A 69 9.74 -17.42 -2.37
CA GLY A 69 11.11 -17.78 -2.72
C GLY A 69 11.23 -18.59 -4.01
N ASP A 70 10.41 -19.63 -4.17
CA ASP A 70 10.44 -20.50 -5.36
C ASP A 70 10.08 -19.73 -6.63
N ALA A 71 9.09 -18.85 -6.54
CA ALA A 71 8.67 -17.99 -7.64
C ALA A 71 9.73 -16.93 -7.98
N LEU A 72 10.34 -16.30 -6.98
CA LEU A 72 11.44 -15.36 -7.17
C LEU A 72 12.67 -16.02 -7.79
N LEU A 73 12.95 -17.29 -7.45
CA LEU A 73 14.05 -18.04 -8.06
C LEU A 73 13.81 -18.27 -9.55
N LEU A 74 12.58 -18.64 -9.94
CA LEU A 74 12.20 -18.80 -11.35
C LEU A 74 12.32 -17.48 -12.12
N VAL A 75 11.81 -16.39 -11.57
CA VAL A 75 11.91 -15.04 -12.19
C VAL A 75 13.36 -14.60 -12.28
N GLY A 76 14.14 -14.79 -11.21
CA GLY A 76 15.56 -14.47 -11.17
C GLY A 76 16.35 -15.23 -12.22
N PHE A 77 16.02 -16.50 -12.47
CA PHE A 77 16.63 -17.28 -13.55
C PHE A 77 16.34 -16.69 -14.93
N ILE A 78 15.09 -16.29 -15.20
CA ILE A 78 14.71 -15.65 -16.48
C ILE A 78 15.43 -14.30 -16.65
N PHE A 79 15.52 -13.49 -15.59
CA PHE A 79 16.21 -12.20 -15.63
C PHE A 79 17.70 -12.37 -15.89
N TYR A 80 18.31 -13.40 -15.30
CA TYR A 80 19.70 -13.77 -15.55
C TYR A 80 19.95 -14.11 -17.03
N GLN A 81 19.05 -14.85 -17.69
CA GLN A 81 19.19 -15.15 -19.12
C GLN A 81 19.15 -13.87 -19.99
N PHE A 82 18.21 -12.96 -19.73
CA PHE A 82 18.16 -11.68 -20.44
C PHE A 82 19.41 -10.84 -20.18
N ALA A 83 19.87 -10.77 -18.93
CA ALA A 83 21.05 -10.01 -18.57
C ALA A 83 22.32 -10.54 -19.24
N LEU A 84 22.45 -11.87 -19.37
CA LEU A 84 23.53 -12.47 -20.15
C LEU A 84 23.48 -12.01 -21.61
N ILE A 85 22.33 -12.14 -22.28
CA ILE A 85 22.16 -11.74 -23.68
C ILE A 85 22.54 -10.25 -23.86
N GLY A 86 22.03 -9.36 -23.01
CA GLY A 86 22.36 -7.94 -23.08
C GLY A 86 23.85 -7.66 -22.87
N MET A 87 24.48 -8.32 -21.90
CA MET A 87 25.93 -8.21 -21.63
C MET A 87 26.76 -8.66 -22.84
N GLN A 88 26.40 -9.78 -23.48
CA GLN A 88 27.13 -10.26 -24.65
C GLN A 88 26.97 -9.34 -25.87
N LEU A 89 25.80 -8.71 -26.05
CA LEU A 89 25.55 -7.83 -27.19
C LEU A 89 26.21 -6.46 -27.04
N TRP A 90 26.35 -5.96 -25.81
CA TRP A 90 26.58 -4.53 -25.56
C TRP A 90 27.76 -4.22 -24.64
N SER A 91 28.62 -5.20 -24.37
CA SER A 91 29.86 -4.98 -23.62
C SER A 91 30.71 -3.88 -24.26
N GLY A 92 31.15 -2.92 -23.45
CA GLY A 92 31.96 -1.77 -23.86
C GLY A 92 31.17 -0.65 -24.57
N MET A 93 29.86 -0.81 -24.79
CA MET A 93 29.04 0.21 -25.45
C MET A 93 28.98 1.52 -24.67
N ALA A 94 28.88 1.45 -23.34
CA ALA A 94 28.71 2.63 -22.48
C ALA A 94 29.89 3.63 -22.55
N LEU A 95 31.02 3.22 -23.14
CA LEU A 95 32.21 4.06 -23.33
C LEU A 95 32.20 4.85 -24.65
N GLN A 96 31.24 4.64 -25.55
CA GLN A 96 31.27 5.26 -26.88
C GLN A 96 30.83 6.74 -26.82
N ARG A 97 31.71 7.65 -27.22
CA ARG A 97 31.47 9.11 -27.24
C ARG A 97 31.96 9.75 -28.54
N CYS A 98 31.32 10.85 -28.94
CA CYS A 98 31.79 11.68 -30.05
C CYS A 98 32.93 12.59 -29.56
N ILE A 99 34.10 12.47 -30.19
CA ILE A 99 35.32 13.21 -29.83
C ILE A 99 35.73 14.11 -31.00
N SER A 100 36.06 15.37 -30.72
CA SER A 100 36.49 16.33 -31.75
C SER A 100 37.76 15.87 -32.46
N THR A 101 37.79 16.02 -33.78
CA THR A 101 38.99 15.76 -34.62
C THR A 101 39.84 17.02 -34.83
N ALA A 102 39.33 18.20 -34.48
CA ALA A 102 39.90 19.49 -34.85
C ALA A 102 40.90 20.05 -33.83
N ASP A 103 40.78 19.70 -32.55
CA ASP A 103 41.60 20.27 -31.47
C ASP A 103 42.63 19.25 -30.95
N VAL A 104 43.73 19.10 -31.67
CA VAL A 104 44.91 18.35 -31.19
C VAL A 104 45.71 19.26 -30.23
N ILE A 105 45.11 19.66 -29.11
CA ILE A 105 45.91 20.13 -27.97
C ILE A 105 46.42 18.87 -27.28
N PRO A 106 47.74 18.66 -27.15
CA PRO A 106 48.28 17.48 -26.48
C PRO A 106 47.70 17.37 -25.06
N GLY A 107 46.88 16.33 -24.83
CA GLY A 107 46.32 16.02 -23.51
C GLY A 107 44.93 16.58 -23.20
N LYS A 108 44.26 17.33 -24.10
CA LYS A 108 42.86 17.75 -23.91
C LYS A 108 41.97 17.10 -24.96
N ILE A 109 41.12 16.17 -24.52
CA ILE A 109 40.13 15.50 -25.36
C ILE A 109 38.83 16.31 -25.24
N ASP A 110 38.40 16.94 -26.33
CA ASP A 110 37.09 17.60 -26.38
C ASP A 110 36.01 16.58 -26.74
N VAL A 111 35.10 16.34 -25.80
CA VAL A 111 34.02 15.37 -25.93
C VAL A 111 32.72 16.13 -26.11
N LEU A 112 31.96 15.78 -27.15
CA LEU A 112 30.66 16.37 -27.38
C LEU A 112 29.76 16.11 -26.17
N ASN A 113 29.27 17.19 -25.56
CA ASN A 113 28.42 17.14 -24.37
C ASN A 113 26.93 17.20 -24.76
N ASP A 114 26.51 16.29 -25.63
CA ASP A 114 25.12 16.14 -26.07
C ASP A 114 24.33 15.16 -25.21
N GLY A 115 24.97 14.54 -24.20
CA GLY A 115 24.40 13.53 -23.30
C GLY A 115 24.23 12.14 -23.93
N ARG A 116 24.70 11.96 -25.18
CA ARG A 116 24.40 10.85 -26.07
C ARG A 116 25.53 9.83 -26.15
N LEU A 117 25.20 8.58 -26.45
CA LEU A 117 26.16 7.58 -26.92
C LEU A 117 26.21 7.67 -28.45
N CYS A 118 27.36 7.39 -29.05
CA CYS A 118 27.46 7.21 -30.51
C CYS A 118 27.63 5.72 -30.83
N SER A 119 27.32 5.30 -32.05
CA SER A 119 27.54 3.92 -32.48
C SER A 119 28.82 3.79 -33.33
N LYS A 120 29.78 3.00 -32.84
CA LYS A 120 31.02 2.67 -33.56
C LYS A 120 30.82 1.55 -34.59
N GLU A 121 29.98 0.56 -34.28
CA GLU A 121 29.80 -0.64 -35.11
C GLU A 121 28.75 -0.43 -36.22
N TYR A 122 27.69 0.32 -35.93
CA TYR A 122 26.59 0.58 -36.87
C TYR A 122 26.20 2.07 -36.91
N PRO A 123 27.07 2.97 -37.41
CA PRO A 123 26.84 4.41 -37.38
C PRO A 123 25.52 4.81 -38.09
N ALA A 124 25.22 4.23 -39.25
CA ALA A 124 24.01 4.53 -40.03
C ALA A 124 22.68 4.13 -39.36
N VAL A 125 22.73 3.31 -38.31
CA VAL A 125 21.54 2.79 -37.62
C VAL A 125 21.52 3.16 -36.14
N GLY A 126 22.61 3.75 -35.63
CA GLY A 126 22.71 4.32 -34.28
C GLY A 126 22.81 5.84 -34.33
N HIS A 127 23.35 6.46 -33.28
CA HIS A 127 23.60 7.90 -33.28
C HIS A 127 24.92 8.22 -34.00
N GLU A 128 24.81 9.02 -35.07
CA GLU A 128 25.95 9.52 -35.83
C GLU A 128 26.52 10.79 -35.18
N CYS A 129 27.85 10.87 -35.13
CA CYS A 129 28.53 12.08 -34.70
C CYS A 129 28.49 13.16 -35.80
N PRO A 130 28.50 14.46 -35.45
CA PRO A 130 28.69 15.54 -36.42
C PRO A 130 30.01 15.39 -37.20
N ASP A 131 30.10 15.97 -38.41
CA ASP A 131 31.26 15.84 -39.31
C ASP A 131 32.62 16.21 -38.68
N THR A 132 32.63 17.03 -37.63
CA THR A 132 33.84 17.44 -36.90
C THR A 132 34.30 16.44 -35.84
N HIS A 133 33.49 15.43 -35.54
CA HIS A 133 33.71 14.47 -34.46
C HIS A 133 33.73 13.03 -34.97
N VAL A 134 34.49 12.18 -34.28
CA VAL A 134 34.54 10.73 -34.53
C VAL A 134 34.05 9.97 -33.30
N CYS A 135 33.31 8.89 -33.54
CA CYS A 135 32.87 8.02 -32.46
C CYS A 135 34.03 7.15 -31.98
N ASN A 136 34.43 7.28 -30.72
CA ASN A 136 35.48 6.46 -30.14
C ASN A 136 35.21 6.11 -28.67
N LEU A 137 35.93 5.12 -28.17
CA LEU A 137 35.85 4.70 -26.77
C LEU A 137 36.55 5.75 -25.90
N TYR A 138 35.80 6.37 -25.00
CA TYR A 138 36.29 7.29 -24.00
C TYR A 138 35.93 6.78 -22.62
N ALA A 139 36.93 6.27 -21.91
CA ALA A 139 36.73 5.75 -20.56
C ALA A 139 36.36 6.86 -19.56
N GLY A 140 36.55 8.15 -19.87
CA GLY A 140 36.22 9.25 -18.98
C GLY A 140 37.36 9.67 -18.03
N GLY A 141 37.57 10.98 -17.93
CA GLY A 141 38.32 11.69 -16.89
C GLY A 141 37.39 12.54 -16.01
N PRO A 142 37.90 13.49 -15.19
CA PRO A 142 37.09 14.39 -14.36
C PRO A 142 36.00 15.16 -15.13
N ASP A 143 36.23 15.38 -16.43
CA ASP A 143 35.35 16.13 -17.34
C ASP A 143 34.49 15.23 -18.24
N ALA A 144 34.31 13.94 -17.91
CA ALA A 144 33.49 13.05 -18.72
C ALA A 144 32.02 13.53 -18.77
N PRO A 145 31.43 13.73 -19.97
CA PRO A 145 30.03 14.10 -20.10
C PRO A 145 29.13 13.10 -19.39
N LEU A 146 28.18 13.63 -18.61
CA LEU A 146 27.12 12.83 -18.03
C LEU A 146 26.19 12.34 -19.14
N ASP A 147 25.72 11.10 -19.06
CA ASP A 147 24.63 10.64 -19.94
C ASP A 147 23.34 11.46 -19.68
N TYR A 148 22.30 11.30 -20.49
CA TYR A 148 21.00 11.96 -20.25
C TYR A 148 20.37 11.71 -18.87
N ALA A 149 20.84 10.71 -18.13
CA ALA A 149 20.41 10.43 -16.77
C ALA A 149 21.31 11.09 -15.71
N GLY A 150 22.27 11.93 -16.11
CA GLY A 150 23.17 12.63 -15.21
C GLY A 150 24.24 11.72 -14.60
N GLN A 151 24.59 10.59 -15.25
CA GLN A 151 25.47 9.56 -14.66
C GLN A 151 26.73 9.33 -15.49
N THR A 152 27.89 9.25 -14.83
CA THR A 152 29.19 9.05 -15.49
C THR A 152 29.47 7.60 -15.87
N ARG A 153 29.03 6.59 -15.08
CA ARG A 153 29.35 5.16 -15.32
C ARG A 153 28.41 4.13 -14.65
N VAL A 154 27.22 4.51 -14.18
CA VAL A 154 26.36 3.54 -13.46
C VAL A 154 25.57 2.64 -14.42
N ASN A 155 25.66 2.89 -15.73
CA ASN A 155 24.88 2.20 -16.76
C ASN A 155 25.69 1.47 -17.83
N ASP A 156 26.48 0.49 -17.43
CA ASP A 156 27.23 -0.37 -18.34
C ASP A 156 26.64 -1.79 -18.46
N TRP A 157 26.85 -2.40 -19.62
CA TRP A 157 26.54 -3.80 -19.89
C TRP A 157 27.77 -4.69 -19.70
N ASP A 158 28.75 -4.21 -18.92
CA ASP A 158 30.08 -4.80 -18.84
C ASP A 158 30.15 -5.92 -17.79
N ASN A 159 29.27 -5.89 -16.79
CA ASN A 159 29.21 -6.87 -15.72
C ASN A 159 27.81 -7.49 -15.64
N ILE A 160 27.75 -8.76 -15.26
CA ILE A 160 26.47 -9.47 -15.12
C ILE A 160 25.55 -8.82 -14.08
N LEU A 161 26.10 -8.27 -13.00
CA LEU A 161 25.31 -7.62 -11.95
C LEU A 161 24.71 -6.28 -12.42
N THR A 162 25.46 -5.49 -13.20
CA THR A 162 24.94 -4.24 -13.76
C THR A 162 23.94 -4.51 -14.88
N SER A 163 24.19 -5.52 -15.72
CA SER A 163 23.23 -5.99 -16.72
C SER A 163 21.94 -6.55 -16.10
N LEU A 164 22.04 -7.28 -14.98
CA LEU A 164 20.88 -7.71 -14.18
C LEU A 164 20.08 -6.52 -13.65
N MET A 165 20.76 -5.46 -13.20
CA MET A 165 20.10 -4.22 -12.78
C MET A 165 19.35 -3.55 -13.93
N PHE A 166 19.91 -3.50 -15.15
CA PHE A 166 19.22 -2.93 -16.32
C PHE A 166 18.01 -3.73 -16.75
N VAL A 167 18.13 -5.06 -16.75
CA VAL A 167 17.01 -5.94 -17.04
C VAL A 167 15.94 -5.78 -15.96
N PHE A 168 16.32 -5.71 -14.69
CA PHE A 168 15.38 -5.43 -13.60
C PHE A 168 14.66 -4.10 -13.81
N GLN A 169 15.41 -3.02 -14.05
CA GLN A 169 14.88 -1.68 -14.31
C GLN A 169 13.92 -1.66 -15.52
N ALA A 170 14.28 -2.35 -16.61
CA ALA A 170 13.43 -2.47 -17.79
C ALA A 170 12.14 -3.24 -17.51
N ILE A 171 12.22 -4.35 -16.76
CA ILE A 171 11.07 -5.19 -16.43
C ILE A 171 10.13 -4.52 -15.42
N THR A 172 10.65 -3.73 -14.48
CA THR A 172 9.85 -2.89 -13.57
C THR A 172 9.24 -1.68 -14.26
N LEU A 173 9.55 -1.46 -15.55
CA LEU A 173 9.11 -0.32 -16.35
C LEU A 173 9.57 1.03 -15.78
N ASP A 174 10.67 1.04 -15.02
CA ASP A 174 11.22 2.27 -14.44
C ASP A 174 12.27 2.85 -15.40
N ASN A 175 11.97 3.98 -16.04
CA ASN A 175 12.85 4.62 -17.02
C ASN A 175 13.39 3.63 -18.10
N TRP A 176 12.59 2.63 -18.47
CA TRP A 176 12.96 1.58 -19.42
C TRP A 176 13.21 2.15 -20.83
N SER A 177 12.48 3.20 -21.20
CA SER A 177 12.64 3.91 -22.47
C SER A 177 13.98 4.63 -22.53
N GLY A 178 14.44 5.23 -21.42
CA GLY A 178 15.76 5.82 -21.31
C GLY A 178 16.89 4.80 -21.53
N VAL A 179 16.76 3.60 -20.94
CA VAL A 179 17.72 2.50 -21.17
C VAL A 179 17.68 2.02 -22.62
N THR A 180 16.48 1.92 -23.19
CA THR A 180 16.28 1.50 -24.59
C THR A 180 16.92 2.50 -25.56
N TYR A 181 16.69 3.80 -25.38
CA TYR A 181 17.27 4.84 -26.23
C TYR A 181 18.80 4.91 -26.12
N LYS A 182 19.37 4.69 -24.93
CA LYS A 182 20.82 4.59 -24.77
C LYS A 182 21.42 3.47 -25.62
N VAL A 183 20.79 2.29 -25.62
CA VAL A 183 21.22 1.15 -26.44
C VAL A 183 21.01 1.44 -27.94
N MET A 184 19.94 2.13 -28.30
CA MET A 184 19.69 2.51 -29.69
C MET A 184 20.75 3.49 -30.21
N ASP A 185 21.09 4.49 -29.41
CA ASP A 185 22.09 5.50 -29.76
C ASP A 185 23.51 4.89 -29.81
N GLY A 186 23.88 4.04 -28.84
CA GLY A 186 25.22 3.46 -28.71
C GLY A 186 25.49 2.19 -29.54
N TRP A 187 24.47 1.56 -30.10
CA TRP A 187 24.64 0.35 -30.91
C TRP A 187 23.81 0.38 -32.18
N SER A 188 22.49 0.28 -32.08
CA SER A 188 21.60 0.25 -33.23
C SER A 188 20.14 0.44 -32.81
N ALA A 189 19.34 1.10 -33.65
CA ALA A 189 17.89 1.20 -33.52
C ALA A 189 17.20 -0.18 -33.30
N PHE A 190 17.79 -1.28 -33.78
CA PHE A 190 17.27 -2.64 -33.56
C PHE A 190 17.31 -3.10 -32.11
N GLY A 191 18.07 -2.44 -31.22
CA GLY A 191 18.06 -2.70 -29.78
C GLY A 191 16.65 -2.62 -29.17
N VAL A 192 15.75 -1.84 -29.78
CA VAL A 192 14.33 -1.76 -29.37
C VAL A 192 13.63 -3.12 -29.37
N ILE A 193 14.01 -4.06 -30.26
CA ILE A 193 13.38 -5.38 -30.37
C ILE A 193 13.62 -6.19 -29.09
N TYR A 194 14.86 -6.15 -28.58
CA TYR A 194 15.20 -6.80 -27.30
C TYR A 194 14.37 -6.21 -26.17
N PHE A 195 14.28 -4.89 -26.05
CA PHE A 195 13.54 -4.25 -24.96
C PHE A 195 12.03 -4.43 -25.09
N ILE A 196 11.45 -4.44 -26.29
CA ILE A 196 10.05 -4.80 -26.50
C ILE A 196 9.79 -6.22 -26.00
N PHE A 197 10.66 -7.18 -26.32
CA PHE A 197 10.52 -8.56 -25.86
C PHE A 197 10.65 -8.66 -24.34
N VAL A 198 11.71 -8.08 -23.76
CA VAL A 198 11.96 -8.11 -22.30
C VAL A 198 10.84 -7.40 -21.53
N THR A 199 10.36 -6.25 -22.01
CA THR A 199 9.27 -5.52 -21.34
C THR A 199 7.94 -6.23 -21.51
N MET A 200 7.58 -6.69 -22.71
CA MET A 200 6.29 -7.36 -22.96
C MET A 200 6.19 -8.70 -22.23
N PHE A 201 7.20 -9.55 -22.33
CA PHE A 201 7.17 -10.87 -21.70
C PHE A 201 7.63 -10.82 -20.25
N GLY A 202 8.71 -10.08 -19.94
CA GLY A 202 9.27 -10.01 -18.58
C GLY A 202 8.35 -9.30 -17.59
N SER A 203 7.75 -8.16 -17.94
CA SER A 203 6.88 -7.42 -17.01
C SER A 203 5.56 -8.14 -16.76
N VAL A 204 4.94 -8.68 -17.82
CA VAL A 204 3.70 -9.45 -17.71
C VAL A 204 3.93 -10.71 -16.89
N PHE A 205 5.04 -11.43 -17.14
CA PHE A 205 5.38 -12.62 -16.37
C PHE A 205 5.65 -12.28 -14.90
N ALA A 206 6.45 -11.26 -14.62
CA ALA A 206 6.79 -10.87 -13.25
C ALA A 206 5.56 -10.43 -12.45
N VAL A 207 4.72 -9.56 -13.02
CA VAL A 207 3.49 -9.07 -12.36
C VAL A 207 2.50 -10.21 -12.14
N ASN A 208 2.26 -11.05 -13.16
CA ASN A 208 1.30 -12.14 -13.04
C ASN A 208 1.76 -13.22 -12.04
N LEU A 209 3.05 -13.53 -12.00
CA LEU A 209 3.59 -14.46 -11.01
C LEU A 209 3.49 -13.87 -9.60
N PHE A 210 3.84 -12.60 -9.43
CA PHE A 210 3.73 -11.92 -8.14
C PHE A 210 2.29 -11.90 -7.63
N LEU A 211 1.32 -11.58 -8.49
CA LEU A 211 -0.11 -11.64 -8.16
C LEU A 211 -0.56 -13.06 -7.81
N ALA A 212 -0.11 -14.08 -8.56
CA ALA A 212 -0.44 -15.47 -8.27
C ALA A 212 0.09 -15.93 -6.91
N VAL A 213 1.33 -15.55 -6.58
CA VAL A 213 1.98 -15.88 -5.31
C VAL A 213 1.28 -15.17 -4.14
N ILE A 214 0.97 -13.88 -4.28
CA ILE A 214 0.21 -13.15 -3.26
C ILE A 214 -1.17 -13.76 -3.08
N SER A 215 -1.85 -14.10 -4.18
CA SER A 215 -3.16 -14.75 -4.13
C SER A 215 -3.09 -16.07 -3.37
N SER A 216 -2.08 -16.91 -3.66
CA SER A 216 -1.83 -18.17 -2.96
C SER A 216 -1.48 -17.98 -1.47
N ALA A 217 -0.69 -16.96 -1.14
CA ALA A 217 -0.36 -16.62 0.24
C ALA A 217 -1.62 -16.13 1.00
N PHE A 218 -2.42 -15.27 0.37
CA PHE A 218 -3.64 -14.72 0.96
C PHE A 218 -4.71 -15.79 1.19
N THR A 219 -4.92 -16.70 0.23
CA THR A 219 -5.86 -17.83 0.41
C THR A 219 -5.43 -18.69 1.59
N THR A 220 -4.14 -19.03 1.68
CA THR A 220 -3.57 -19.79 2.80
C THR A 220 -3.78 -19.09 4.15
N LEU A 221 -3.51 -17.78 4.23
CA LEU A 221 -3.74 -17.00 5.46
C LEU A 221 -5.23 -16.93 5.83
N SER A 222 -6.11 -16.72 4.84
CA SER A 222 -7.56 -16.66 5.06
C SER A 222 -8.13 -17.98 5.56
N GLU A 223 -7.61 -19.12 5.10
CA GLU A 223 -8.00 -20.45 5.57
C GLU A 223 -7.55 -20.67 7.01
N GLN A 224 -6.32 -20.28 7.35
CA GLN A 224 -5.83 -20.35 8.73
C GLN A 224 -6.67 -19.48 9.68
N GLU A 225 -7.11 -18.29 9.25
CA GLU A 225 -7.99 -17.44 10.06
C GLU A 225 -9.39 -18.06 10.24
N LYS A 226 -9.97 -18.64 9.18
CA LYS A 226 -11.26 -19.35 9.27
C LYS A 226 -11.19 -20.52 10.24
N VAL A 227 -10.14 -21.33 10.20
CA VAL A 227 -9.92 -22.45 11.13
C VAL A 227 -9.79 -21.92 12.57
N LYS A 228 -9.02 -20.85 12.80
CA LYS A 228 -8.90 -20.22 14.13
C LYS A 228 -10.24 -19.68 14.64
N HIS A 229 -11.02 -19.02 13.78
CA HIS A 229 -12.32 -18.47 14.16
C HIS A 229 -13.33 -19.59 14.48
N HIS A 230 -13.38 -20.62 13.63
CA HIS A 230 -14.23 -21.79 13.84
C HIS A 230 -13.88 -22.53 15.14
N GLY A 231 -12.58 -22.71 15.43
CA GLY A 231 -12.10 -23.28 16.68
C GLY A 231 -12.51 -22.46 17.92
N LYS A 232 -12.38 -21.12 17.86
CA LYS A 232 -12.85 -20.24 18.94
C LYS A 232 -14.36 -20.33 19.15
N GLU A 233 -15.13 -20.44 18.08
CA GLU A 233 -16.59 -20.57 18.16
C GLU A 233 -17.02 -21.91 18.77
N LEU A 234 -16.38 -23.01 18.37
CA LEU A 234 -16.55 -24.34 18.96
C LEU A 234 -16.21 -24.33 20.46
N MET A 235 -15.07 -23.74 20.84
CA MET A 235 -14.70 -23.60 22.27
C MET A 235 -15.71 -22.77 23.05
N LYS A 236 -16.23 -21.68 22.47
CA LYS A 236 -17.27 -20.86 23.11
C LYS A 236 -18.57 -21.63 23.32
N LYS A 237 -19.00 -22.41 22.31
CA LYS A 237 -20.18 -23.29 22.41
C LYS A 237 -19.96 -24.40 23.45
N ALA A 238 -18.80 -25.04 23.47
CA ALA A 238 -18.45 -26.06 24.46
C ALA A 238 -18.40 -25.48 25.89
N ALA A 239 -17.82 -24.29 26.08
CA ALA A 239 -17.80 -23.60 27.36
C ALA A 239 -19.21 -23.21 27.83
N GLN A 240 -20.09 -22.77 26.93
CA GLN A 240 -21.50 -22.48 27.24
C GLN A 240 -22.28 -23.75 27.62
N ALA A 241 -22.08 -24.86 26.90
CA ALA A 241 -22.70 -26.14 27.21
C ALA A 241 -22.21 -26.70 28.55
N LEU A 242 -20.91 -26.56 28.87
CA LEU A 242 -20.36 -26.93 30.16
C LEU A 242 -20.94 -26.06 31.28
N ALA A 243 -21.03 -24.74 31.09
CA ALA A 243 -21.63 -23.82 32.05
C ALA A 243 -23.12 -24.11 32.34
N GLN A 244 -23.87 -24.63 31.36
CA GLN A 244 -25.24 -25.09 31.58
C GLN A 244 -25.34 -26.38 32.41
N ASN A 245 -24.28 -27.19 32.43
CA ASN A 245 -24.21 -28.46 33.17
C ASN A 245 -23.47 -28.36 34.52
N VAL A 246 -22.99 -27.17 34.92
CA VAL A 246 -22.43 -26.95 36.26
C VAL A 246 -23.58 -26.88 37.29
N GLN A 247 -23.85 -28.01 37.95
CA GLN A 247 -24.54 -28.01 39.25
C GLN A 247 -23.54 -27.57 40.33
N CYS A 248 -23.69 -26.36 40.86
CA CYS A 248 -23.00 -25.99 42.10
C CYS A 248 -23.50 -26.89 43.23
N LYS A 249 -22.63 -27.78 43.72
CA LYS A 249 -22.91 -28.61 44.88
C LYS A 249 -22.58 -27.80 46.13
N THR A 250 -23.58 -27.16 46.74
CA THR A 250 -23.44 -26.58 48.07
C THR A 250 -23.39 -27.74 49.06
N ILE A 251 -22.21 -28.01 49.63
CA ILE A 251 -22.08 -29.02 50.69
C ILE A 251 -22.41 -28.32 51.99
N ASN A 252 -23.60 -28.59 52.56
CA ASN A 252 -23.86 -28.24 53.95
C ASN A 252 -23.15 -29.26 54.84
N ILE A 253 -22.40 -28.75 55.82
CA ILE A 253 -21.83 -29.52 56.93
C ILE A 253 -23.00 -29.80 57.87
N ASP A 254 -23.80 -30.81 57.56
CA ASP A 254 -24.70 -31.55 58.46
C ASP A 254 -25.52 -32.49 57.56
N GLY A 255 -25.22 -33.78 57.63
CA GLY A 255 -25.60 -34.79 56.63
C GLY A 255 -27.10 -35.11 56.52
N GLN A 256 -27.88 -34.21 55.92
CA GLN A 256 -29.23 -34.50 55.44
C GLN A 256 -29.44 -34.05 53.99
N GLU A 257 -29.89 -35.00 53.15
CA GLU A 257 -30.31 -34.75 51.77
C GLU A 257 -31.62 -33.94 51.74
N VAL A 258 -31.60 -32.80 51.05
CA VAL A 258 -32.80 -31.98 50.77
C VAL A 258 -33.19 -32.15 49.30
N ASP A 259 -34.49 -32.29 49.10
CA ASP A 259 -35.19 -32.50 47.83
C ASP A 259 -34.82 -31.46 46.74
N LYS A 260 -34.68 -31.95 45.51
CA LYS A 260 -34.19 -31.19 44.35
C LYS A 260 -35.30 -30.31 43.77
N GLN A 261 -35.31 -29.01 44.09
CA GLN A 261 -36.13 -28.06 43.33
C GLN A 261 -35.42 -27.57 42.05
N PRO A 262 -36.14 -27.46 40.91
CA PRO A 262 -35.54 -27.09 39.64
C PRO A 262 -35.21 -25.59 39.60
N ILE A 263 -33.92 -25.28 39.44
CA ILE A 263 -33.35 -23.94 39.19
C ILE A 263 -33.67 -23.47 37.75
N GLN A 264 -34.88 -23.71 37.24
CA GLN A 264 -35.34 -23.16 35.95
C GLN A 264 -36.10 -21.85 36.12
N SER A 265 -36.79 -21.65 37.24
CA SER A 265 -37.60 -20.45 37.51
C SER A 265 -36.73 -19.23 37.82
N THR A 266 -35.64 -19.41 38.56
CA THR A 266 -34.71 -18.32 38.94
C THR A 266 -33.85 -17.86 37.74
N LEU A 267 -33.47 -18.77 36.83
CA LEU A 267 -32.74 -18.43 35.61
C LEU A 267 -33.64 -17.74 34.57
N LYS A 268 -34.92 -18.14 34.49
CA LYS A 268 -35.94 -17.42 33.73
C LYS A 268 -36.20 -16.02 34.32
N ALA A 269 -36.13 -15.84 35.63
CA ALA A 269 -36.24 -14.52 36.26
C ALA A 269 -35.05 -13.59 35.94
N PHE A 270 -33.83 -14.14 35.82
CA PHE A 270 -32.65 -13.37 35.38
C PHE A 270 -32.69 -13.01 33.88
N THR A 271 -33.22 -13.90 33.02
CA THR A 271 -33.34 -13.65 31.58
C THR A 271 -34.56 -12.79 31.22
N ARG A 272 -35.63 -12.78 32.02
CA ARG A 272 -36.87 -12.00 31.79
C ARG A 272 -36.77 -10.52 32.19
N LYS A 273 -35.75 -10.11 32.96
CA LYS A 273 -35.56 -8.72 33.40
C LYS A 273 -34.71 -7.87 32.42
N LYS A 274 -34.70 -8.21 31.13
CA LYS A 274 -34.34 -7.27 30.08
C LYS A 274 -35.63 -6.57 29.65
N SER A 275 -36.07 -5.60 30.44
CA SER A 275 -37.07 -4.62 29.99
C SER A 275 -36.60 -4.12 28.62
N VAL A 276 -37.43 -4.27 27.58
CA VAL A 276 -37.11 -3.75 26.24
C VAL A 276 -36.94 -2.24 26.38
N GLU A 277 -35.70 -1.81 26.52
CA GLU A 277 -35.35 -0.42 26.66
C GLU A 277 -35.74 0.26 25.34
N LYS A 278 -36.78 1.10 25.38
CA LYS A 278 -37.26 1.84 24.21
C LYS A 278 -36.08 2.57 23.58
N THR A 279 -35.92 2.42 22.26
CA THR A 279 -34.86 3.10 21.53
C THR A 279 -35.01 4.63 21.66
N PRO A 280 -33.91 5.40 21.59
CA PRO A 280 -33.97 6.87 21.63
C PRO A 280 -34.94 7.46 20.59
N GLU A 281 -35.05 6.82 19.42
CA GLU A 281 -35.99 7.16 18.35
C GLU A 281 -37.46 7.01 18.79
N GLN A 282 -37.80 5.92 19.48
CA GLN A 282 -39.15 5.67 20.01
C GLN A 282 -39.53 6.66 21.12
N LYS A 283 -38.57 7.04 21.99
CA LYS A 283 -38.81 8.05 23.03
C LYS A 283 -39.11 9.43 22.41
N TRP A 284 -38.44 9.78 21.31
CA TRP A 284 -38.65 11.04 20.59
C TRP A 284 -40.03 11.13 19.92
N LEU A 285 -40.47 10.06 19.26
CA LEU A 285 -41.75 9.99 18.56
C LEU A 285 -42.97 10.06 19.50
N ASP A 286 -42.80 9.66 20.76
CA ASP A 286 -43.85 9.73 21.79
C ASP A 286 -44.06 11.17 22.32
N CYS A 287 -43.09 12.08 22.16
CA CYS A 287 -43.18 13.48 22.61
C CYS A 287 -43.87 14.43 21.61
N CYS A 288 -43.98 14.09 20.32
CA CYS A 288 -44.67 14.90 19.31
C CYS A 288 -45.33 14.00 18.23
N PRO A 289 -46.61 13.62 18.40
CA PRO A 289 -47.11 12.38 17.78
C PRO A 289 -47.48 12.48 16.30
N THR A 290 -47.88 13.65 15.78
CA THR A 290 -48.51 13.74 14.45
C THR A 290 -47.57 14.22 13.35
N CYS A 291 -46.76 15.26 13.61
CA CYS A 291 -45.81 15.81 12.64
C CYS A 291 -44.56 14.93 12.53
N CYS A 292 -43.90 14.61 13.66
CA CYS A 292 -42.68 13.80 13.67
C CYS A 292 -42.91 12.39 13.12
N ARG A 293 -44.08 11.77 13.36
CA ARG A 293 -44.39 10.43 12.83
C ARG A 293 -44.59 10.42 11.31
N LYS A 294 -45.08 11.52 10.71
CA LYS A 294 -45.18 11.65 9.24
C LYS A 294 -43.81 11.93 8.61
N VAL A 295 -43.04 12.85 9.17
CA VAL A 295 -41.67 13.15 8.71
C VAL A 295 -40.76 11.94 8.85
N ASN A 296 -40.88 11.17 9.94
CA ASN A 296 -40.14 9.93 10.12
C ASN A 296 -40.48 8.88 9.06
N LYS A 297 -41.74 8.80 8.60
CA LYS A 297 -42.12 7.93 7.47
C LYS A 297 -41.53 8.41 6.15
N LEU A 298 -41.47 9.73 5.93
CA LEU A 298 -40.89 10.32 4.73
C LEU A 298 -39.36 10.09 4.67
N VAL A 299 -38.64 10.39 5.75
CA VAL A 299 -37.18 10.28 5.83
C VAL A 299 -36.70 8.84 5.69
N ASN A 300 -37.45 7.87 6.22
CA ASN A 300 -37.11 6.44 6.06
C ASN A 300 -37.65 5.84 4.75
N SER A 301 -38.26 6.64 3.87
CA SER A 301 -38.71 6.13 2.58
C SER A 301 -37.53 5.92 1.62
N GLU A 302 -37.61 4.85 0.83
CA GLU A 302 -36.63 4.56 -0.21
C GLU A 302 -36.60 5.67 -1.27
N GLN A 303 -37.76 6.25 -1.59
CA GLN A 303 -37.88 7.35 -2.55
C GLN A 303 -37.09 8.59 -2.11
N PHE A 304 -37.15 8.95 -0.82
CA PHE A 304 -36.36 10.06 -0.28
C PHE A 304 -34.86 9.80 -0.39
N THR A 305 -34.42 8.57 -0.10
CA THR A 305 -33.01 8.17 -0.19
C THR A 305 -32.51 8.19 -1.64
N THR A 306 -33.30 7.67 -2.58
CA THR A 306 -32.99 7.67 -4.02
C THR A 306 -32.95 9.10 -4.57
N PHE A 307 -33.85 9.98 -4.13
CA PHE A 307 -33.84 11.39 -4.51
C PHE A 307 -32.54 12.09 -4.07
N ILE A 308 -32.17 12.00 -2.79
CA ILE A 308 -30.93 12.61 -2.28
C ILE A 308 -29.70 12.04 -3.00
N THR A 309 -29.68 10.73 -3.24
CA THR A 309 -28.59 10.09 -4.00
C THR A 309 -28.50 10.63 -5.43
N GLY A 310 -29.65 10.87 -6.08
CA GLY A 310 -29.70 11.50 -7.40
C GLY A 310 -29.18 12.95 -7.39
N VAL A 311 -29.49 13.72 -6.34
CA VAL A 311 -28.97 15.09 -6.16
C VAL A 311 -27.45 15.06 -5.98
N ILE A 312 -26.91 14.14 -5.18
CA ILE A 312 -25.46 13.97 -5.02
C ILE A 312 -24.79 13.68 -6.37
N LEU A 313 -25.33 12.75 -7.16
CA LEU A 313 -24.80 12.44 -8.50
C LEU A 313 -24.85 13.66 -9.41
N PHE A 314 -25.94 14.42 -9.37
CA PHE A 314 -26.08 15.65 -10.14
C PHE A 314 -25.04 16.70 -9.73
N THR A 315 -24.78 16.88 -8.44
CA THR A 315 -23.75 17.81 -7.94
C THR A 315 -22.34 17.41 -8.36
N VAL A 316 -22.02 16.12 -8.33
CA VAL A 316 -20.73 15.64 -8.82
C VAL A 316 -20.60 15.91 -10.32
N LEU A 317 -21.66 15.68 -11.10
CA LEU A 317 -21.66 16.01 -12.53
C LEU A 317 -21.49 17.51 -12.76
N THR A 318 -22.14 18.37 -11.97
CA THR A 318 -22.02 19.82 -12.13
C THR A 318 -20.61 20.32 -11.78
N MET A 319 -19.97 19.72 -10.78
CA MET A 319 -18.55 19.98 -10.47
C MET A 319 -17.61 19.55 -11.61
N CYS A 320 -17.93 18.46 -12.33
CA CYS A 320 -17.15 18.03 -13.50
C CYS A 320 -17.29 18.94 -14.73
N LEU A 321 -18.29 19.84 -14.76
CA LEU A 321 -18.52 20.75 -15.89
C LEU A 321 -17.67 22.03 -15.83
N GLU A 322 -17.02 22.30 -14.70
CA GLU A 322 -16.06 23.41 -14.55
C GLU A 322 -14.84 23.19 -15.43
N HIS A 323 -14.51 24.17 -16.27
CA HIS A 323 -13.34 24.14 -17.15
C HIS A 323 -12.70 25.53 -17.26
N TYR A 324 -11.42 25.55 -17.65
CA TYR A 324 -10.67 26.78 -17.84
C TYR A 324 -11.26 27.61 -18.99
N ASP A 325 -11.35 28.93 -18.80
CA ASP A 325 -11.95 29.90 -19.74
C ASP A 325 -13.46 29.72 -19.99
N SER A 326 -14.19 29.19 -19.00
CA SER A 326 -15.65 29.11 -19.05
C SER A 326 -16.29 30.50 -19.00
N SER A 327 -17.32 30.72 -19.83
CA SER A 327 -18.01 32.01 -19.88
C SER A 327 -18.57 32.45 -18.52
N GLU A 328 -18.58 33.75 -18.25
CA GLU A 328 -19.06 34.30 -16.97
C GLU A 328 -20.53 33.90 -16.67
N THR A 329 -21.37 33.82 -17.72
CA THR A 329 -22.77 33.35 -17.59
C THR A 329 -22.85 31.89 -17.16
N PHE A 330 -21.97 31.04 -17.69
CA PHE A 330 -21.92 29.62 -17.34
C PHE A 330 -21.51 29.42 -15.87
N ASN A 331 -20.49 30.16 -15.42
CA ASN A 331 -20.05 30.12 -14.01
C ASN A 331 -21.14 30.62 -13.06
N LYS A 332 -21.92 31.64 -13.46
CA LYS A 332 -23.08 32.10 -12.70
C LYS A 332 -24.16 31.03 -12.57
N VAL A 333 -24.50 30.34 -13.66
CA VAL A 333 -25.49 29.24 -13.64
C VAL A 333 -25.02 28.11 -12.72
N LEU A 334 -23.75 27.72 -12.81
CA LEU A 334 -23.21 26.68 -11.98
C LEU A 334 -23.18 27.05 -10.49
N SER A 335 -22.85 28.30 -10.17
CA SER A 335 -22.94 28.83 -8.81
C SER A 335 -24.37 28.75 -8.27
N ILE A 336 -25.37 29.14 -9.07
CA ILE A 336 -26.80 29.02 -8.68
C ILE A 336 -27.16 27.56 -8.39
N ILE A 337 -26.73 26.63 -9.24
CA ILE A 337 -26.96 25.19 -9.03
C ILE A 337 -26.35 24.72 -7.70
N ASN A 338 -25.12 25.13 -7.39
CA ASN A 338 -24.45 24.78 -6.13
C ASN A 338 -25.21 25.31 -4.90
N TYR A 339 -25.77 26.53 -4.97
CA TYR A 339 -26.62 27.06 -3.90
C TYR A 339 -27.92 26.27 -3.73
N VAL A 340 -28.57 25.90 -4.84
CA VAL A 340 -29.81 25.10 -4.81
C VAL A 340 -29.56 23.73 -4.18
N VAL A 341 -28.49 23.05 -4.60
CA VAL A 341 -28.07 21.76 -4.04
C VAL A 341 -27.78 21.86 -2.55
N THR A 342 -27.00 22.87 -2.13
CA THR A 342 -26.65 23.08 -0.71
C THR A 342 -27.91 23.29 0.14
N SER A 343 -28.91 23.99 -0.41
CA SER A 343 -30.21 24.18 0.24
C SER A 343 -31.00 22.87 0.38
N ILE A 344 -30.90 21.97 -0.60
CA ILE A 344 -31.52 20.63 -0.53
C ILE A 344 -30.87 19.79 0.58
N PHE A 345 -29.53 19.80 0.71
CA PHE A 345 -28.85 19.08 1.79
C PHE A 345 -29.16 19.68 3.17
N LEU A 346 -29.28 21.00 3.28
CA LEU A 346 -29.74 21.64 4.52
C LEU A 346 -31.16 21.18 4.89
N ALA A 347 -32.08 21.16 3.92
CA ALA A 347 -33.44 20.68 4.14
C ALA A 347 -33.47 19.20 4.55
N GLU A 348 -32.62 18.36 3.95
CA GLU A 348 -32.47 16.96 4.32
C GLU A 348 -32.06 16.79 5.79
N VAL A 349 -31.02 17.51 6.25
CA VAL A 349 -30.55 17.46 7.64
C VAL A 349 -31.65 17.88 8.60
N ILE A 350 -32.39 18.95 8.28
CA ILE A 350 -33.52 19.42 9.10
C ILE A 350 -34.62 18.35 9.18
N LEU A 351 -35.00 17.75 8.04
CA LEU A 351 -36.02 16.69 8.00
C LEU A 351 -35.58 15.45 8.80
N LYS A 352 -34.31 15.03 8.67
CA LYS A 352 -33.74 13.91 9.43
C LYS A 352 -33.70 14.20 10.94
N LEU A 353 -33.35 15.41 11.35
CA LEU A 353 -33.35 15.83 12.76
C LEU A 353 -34.77 15.81 13.37
N ILE A 354 -35.78 16.25 12.62
CA ILE A 354 -37.19 16.24 13.08
C ILE A 354 -37.75 14.81 13.12
N GLY A 355 -37.42 13.97 12.13
CA GLY A 355 -37.94 12.61 11.99
C GLY A 355 -37.33 11.58 12.95
N LEU A 356 -36.01 11.60 13.13
CA LEU A 356 -35.28 10.64 13.97
C LEU A 356 -35.04 11.14 15.40
N GLY A 357 -34.99 12.47 15.57
CA GLY A 357 -34.59 13.15 16.80
C GLY A 357 -33.08 13.32 16.91
N PRO A 358 -32.61 14.38 17.60
CA PRO A 358 -31.18 14.76 17.61
C PRO A 358 -30.28 13.67 18.19
N HIS A 359 -30.69 13.01 19.28
CA HIS A 359 -29.89 11.95 19.91
C HIS A 359 -29.72 10.71 19.01
N ALA A 360 -30.74 10.33 18.26
CA ALA A 360 -30.65 9.19 17.34
C ALA A 360 -29.88 9.55 16.06
N TYR A 361 -30.07 10.79 15.58
CA TYR A 361 -29.36 11.33 14.42
C TYR A 361 -27.84 11.30 14.62
N PHE A 362 -27.31 11.88 15.71
CA PHE A 362 -25.88 11.94 16.00
C PHE A 362 -25.26 10.60 16.44
N ARG A 363 -26.06 9.53 16.62
CA ARG A 363 -25.53 8.19 16.91
C ARG A 363 -25.08 7.46 15.64
N ARG A 364 -25.62 7.84 14.47
CA ARG A 364 -25.32 7.20 13.18
C ARG A 364 -24.15 7.93 12.50
N LYS A 365 -23.06 7.22 12.20
CA LYS A 365 -21.85 7.81 11.59
C LYS A 365 -22.11 8.55 10.26
N ALA A 366 -22.99 8.02 9.42
CA ALA A 366 -23.34 8.63 8.13
C ALA A 366 -24.02 10.00 8.32
N ASN A 367 -24.96 10.12 9.26
CA ASN A 367 -25.64 11.38 9.54
C ASN A 367 -24.70 12.45 10.12
N ILE A 368 -23.66 12.05 10.87
CA ILE A 368 -22.62 12.98 11.36
C ILE A 368 -21.86 13.59 10.17
N LEU A 369 -21.56 12.78 9.14
CA LEU A 369 -20.92 13.25 7.92
C LEU A 369 -21.83 14.23 7.15
N ASP A 370 -23.12 13.89 6.95
CA ASP A 370 -24.09 14.76 6.29
C ASP A 370 -24.19 16.14 6.99
N PHE A 371 -24.23 16.13 8.33
CA PHE A 371 -24.25 17.35 9.12
C PHE A 371 -22.96 18.16 8.96
N PHE A 372 -21.80 17.51 9.00
CA PHE A 372 -20.52 18.17 8.80
C PHE A 372 -20.43 18.83 7.42
N ILE A 373 -20.80 18.10 6.36
CA ILE A 373 -20.81 18.61 4.98
C ILE A 373 -21.64 19.88 4.89
N VAL A 374 -22.88 19.86 5.38
CA VAL A 374 -23.77 21.02 5.35
C VAL A 374 -23.20 22.20 6.14
N VAL A 375 -22.65 21.97 7.33
CA VAL A 375 -22.02 23.04 8.13
C VAL A 375 -20.83 23.65 7.39
N THR A 376 -19.97 22.84 6.78
CA THR A 376 -18.82 23.34 5.99
C THR A 376 -19.23 24.01 4.68
N SER A 377 -20.41 23.72 4.13
CA SER A 377 -20.92 24.39 2.92
C SER A 377 -21.61 25.73 3.21
N ILE A 378 -21.94 26.01 4.47
CA ILE A 378 -22.57 27.27 4.92
C ILE A 378 -21.53 28.28 5.41
N VAL A 379 -20.46 27.80 6.05
CA VAL A 379 -19.29 28.58 6.47
C VAL A 379 -18.45 28.93 5.26
#